data_AF-A0A9D1VEY5-F1
#
_entry.id   AF-A0A9D1VEY5-F1
#
_cell.length_a   1.000
_cell.length_b   1.000
_cell.length_c   1.000
_cell.angle_alpha   90.00
_cell.angle_beta   90.00
_cell.angle_gamma   90.00
#
_symmetry.space_group_name_H-M   'P 1'
#
loop_
_entity.id
_entity.type
_entity.pdbx_description
1 polymer ?
#
loop_
_entity_poly.entity_id
_entity_poly.type
_entity_poly.pdbx_seq_one_letter_code
_entity_poly.pdbx_strand_id
1 'polypeptide(L)'
;MDAKKKEPLLRVVKHAELSRAQSIGLRILAVALALVVGGVFIAAIGYNPFEIYGTIISGCFRSPMAFQATVKFCIPMCISALGVTLAFKMRFWNIGGEGQLIMGAVFASFFALFCSGMPHFLLLAVMFVAGFVGGGLWGLIPAACR
;
A
#
# COMPACT_ATOMS: atom_id res chain seq x y z
N MET A 1 0.47 9.84 -60.44
CA MET A 1 -0.53 10.64 -59.70
C MET A 1 -0.79 9.94 -58.39
N ASP A 2 0.03 10.29 -57.40
CA ASP A 2 0.15 9.64 -56.10
C ASP A 2 -1.03 9.91 -55.18
N ALA A 3 -1.81 8.86 -54.89
CA ALA A 3 -2.87 8.91 -53.89
C ALA A 3 -2.26 8.87 -52.48
N LYS A 4 -2.11 10.05 -51.88
CA LYS A 4 -1.60 10.26 -50.51
C LYS A 4 -2.57 9.61 -49.50
N LYS A 5 -2.26 8.37 -49.10
CA LYS A 5 -3.00 7.58 -48.10
C LYS A 5 -2.95 8.32 -46.75
N LYS A 6 -4.09 8.83 -46.28
CA LYS A 6 -4.22 9.50 -44.98
C LYS A 6 -3.99 8.48 -43.86
N GLU A 7 -2.90 8.64 -43.11
CA GLU A 7 -2.67 7.87 -41.89
C GLU A 7 -3.61 8.37 -40.77
N PRO A 8 -4.11 7.48 -39.88
CA PRO A 8 -5.00 7.87 -38.79
C PRO A 8 -4.27 8.71 -37.73
N LEU A 9 -4.90 9.81 -37.28
CA LEU A 9 -4.34 10.77 -36.30
C LEU A 9 -4.04 10.16 -34.92
N LEU A 10 -4.65 9.02 -34.59
CA LEU A 10 -4.49 8.33 -33.31
C LEU A 10 -4.10 6.88 -33.58
N ARG A 11 -2.79 6.60 -33.46
CA ARG A 11 -2.26 5.23 -33.46
C ARG A 11 -2.12 4.77 -32.01
N VAL A 12 -3.06 3.95 -31.54
CA VAL A 12 -2.91 3.26 -30.26
C VAL A 12 -1.88 2.14 -30.45
N VAL A 13 -0.62 2.43 -30.13
CA VAL A 13 0.46 1.43 -30.15
C VAL A 13 0.46 0.72 -28.79
N LYS A 14 0.49 -0.62 -28.78
CA LYS A 14 0.81 -1.37 -27.55
C LYS A 14 2.15 -0.85 -27.03
N HIS A 15 2.17 -0.34 -25.80
CA HIS A 15 3.42 0.05 -25.14
C HIS A 15 4.42 -1.11 -25.26
N ALA A 16 5.60 -0.83 -25.82
CA ALA A 16 6.66 -1.81 -25.94
C ALA A 16 6.97 -2.39 -24.55
N GLU A 17 7.13 -3.71 -24.47
CA GLU A 17 7.51 -4.36 -23.21
C GLU A 17 8.87 -3.81 -22.79
N LEU A 18 8.86 -2.96 -21.75
CA LEU A 18 10.08 -2.35 -21.21
C LEU A 18 11.03 -3.47 -20.81
N SER A 19 12.30 -3.35 -21.21
CA SER A 19 13.33 -4.29 -20.78
C SER A 19 13.37 -4.35 -19.24
N ARG A 20 13.73 -5.51 -18.68
CA ARG A 20 13.78 -5.74 -17.22
C ARG A 20 14.60 -4.67 -16.51
N ALA A 21 15.69 -4.21 -17.13
CA ALA A 21 16.53 -3.12 -16.64
C ALA A 21 15.81 -1.76 -16.60
N GLN A 22 15.05 -1.43 -17.66
CA GLN A 22 14.26 -0.20 -17.73
C GLN A 22 13.14 -0.19 -16.68
N SER A 23 12.49 -1.34 -16.47
CA SER A 23 11.44 -1.49 -15.46
C SER A 23 11.96 -1.32 -14.02
N ILE A 24 13.14 -1.86 -13.71
CA ILE A 24 13.78 -1.66 -12.40
C ILE A 24 14.21 -0.21 -12.22
N GLY A 25 14.81 0.39 -13.24
CA GLY A 25 15.20 1.81 -13.22
C GLY A 25 14.03 2.74 -12.95
N LEU A 26 12.88 2.48 -13.59
CA LEU A 26 11.66 3.25 -13.37
C LEU A 26 11.14 3.14 -11.93
N ARG A 27 11.19 1.94 -11.32
CA ARG A 27 10.75 1.73 -9.93
C ARG A 27 11.65 2.45 -8.93
N ILE A 28 12.97 2.37 -9.12
CA ILE A 28 13.94 3.08 -8.27
C ILE A 28 13.72 4.58 -8.39
N LEU A 29 13.54 5.10 -9.61
CA LEU A 29 13.26 6.50 -9.85
C LEU A 29 11.96 6.95 -9.18
N ALA A 30 10.90 6.15 -9.26
CA ALA A 30 9.62 6.45 -8.60
C ALA A 30 9.77 6.56 -7.08
N VAL A 31 10.52 5.64 -6.45
CA VAL A 31 10.82 5.70 -5.01
C VAL A 31 11.66 6.93 -4.67
N ALA A 32 12.68 7.24 -5.46
CA ALA A 32 13.52 8.41 -5.25
C ALA A 32 12.72 9.71 -5.34
N LEU A 33 11.85 9.85 -6.35
CA LEU A 33 10.97 11.01 -6.50
C LEU A 33 9.98 11.13 -5.33
N ALA A 34 9.43 10.01 -4.84
CA ALA A 34 8.56 10.02 -3.67
C ALA A 34 9.30 10.54 -2.41
N LEU A 35 10.56 10.13 -2.21
CA LEU A 35 11.40 10.65 -1.12
C LEU A 35 11.68 12.15 -1.29
N VAL A 36 11.98 12.61 -2.51
CA VAL A 36 12.20 14.05 -2.76
C VAL A 36 10.94 14.85 -2.42
N VAL A 37 9.77 14.43 -2.89
CA VAL A 37 8.50 15.12 -2.61
C VAL A 37 8.22 15.12 -1.11
N GLY A 38 8.39 13.99 -0.42
CA GLY A 38 8.26 13.93 1.04
C GLY A 38 9.22 14.87 1.76
N GLY A 39 10.44 15.02 1.25
CA GLY A 39 11.44 15.94 1.78
C GLY A 39 11.04 17.39 1.59
N VAL A 40 10.46 17.74 0.45
CA VAL A 40 9.90 19.08 0.20
C VAL A 40 8.77 19.38 1.20
N PHE A 41 7.91 18.42 1.51
CA PHE A 41 6.88 18.58 2.55
C PHE A 41 7.49 18.83 3.94
N ILE A 42 8.51 18.07 4.33
CA ILE A 42 9.20 18.28 5.62
C ILE A 42 9.83 19.69 5.67
N ALA A 43 10.46 20.13 4.59
CA ALA A 43 11.03 21.46 4.47
C ALA A 43 9.94 22.56 4.54
N ALA A 44 8.78 22.33 3.93
CA ALA A 44 7.65 23.27 3.98
C ALA A 44 7.08 23.46 5.39
N ILE A 45 7.21 22.46 6.27
CA ILE A 45 6.81 22.53 7.69
C ILE A 45 7.91 23.21 8.54
N GLY A 46 9.08 23.52 7.94
CA GLY A 46 10.19 24.22 8.61
C GLY A 46 11.24 23.31 9.25
N TYR A 47 11.21 22.00 8.99
CA TYR A 47 12.19 21.05 9.48
C TYR A 47 13.21 20.67 8.41
N ASN A 48 14.42 20.26 8.82
CA ASN A 48 15.43 19.77 7.89
C ASN A 48 15.10 18.33 7.44
N PRO A 49 14.86 18.07 6.14
CA PRO A 49 14.49 16.74 5.65
C PRO A 49 15.55 15.67 5.92
N PHE A 50 16.84 16.03 5.81
CA PHE A 50 17.94 15.10 6.03
C PHE A 50 18.02 14.65 7.49
N GLU A 51 17.77 15.56 8.42
CA GLU A 51 17.74 15.25 9.86
C GLU A 51 16.55 14.37 10.22
N ILE A 52 15.36 14.65 9.65
CA ILE A 52 14.17 13.81 9.86
C ILE A 52 14.38 12.41 9.27
N TYR A 53 14.92 12.29 8.06
CA TYR A 53 15.24 10.98 7.49
C TYR A 53 16.30 10.23 8.31
N GLY A 54 17.33 10.93 8.80
CA GLY A 54 18.30 10.34 9.73
C GLY A 54 17.65 9.87 11.03
N THR A 55 16.68 10.61 11.55
CA THR A 55 15.91 10.24 12.75
C THR A 55 15.01 9.04 12.51
N ILE A 56 14.37 8.93 11.34
CA ILE A 56 13.56 7.77 10.97
C ILE A 56 14.43 6.50 10.91
N ILE A 57 15.57 6.58 10.20
CA ILE A 57 16.48 5.43 10.06
C ILE A 57 17.04 5.03 11.43
N SER A 58 17.58 5.98 12.19
CA SER A 58 18.11 5.69 13.52
C SER A 58 17.03 5.19 14.48
N GLY A 59 15.79 5.68 14.37
CA GLY A 59 14.64 5.24 15.14
C GLY A 59 14.31 3.77 14.93
N CYS A 60 14.33 3.28 13.67
CA CYS A 60 14.07 1.88 13.35
C CYS A 60 15.13 0.92 13.91
N PHE A 61 16.40 1.36 13.99
CA PHE A 61 17.53 0.52 14.44
C PHE A 61 18.01 0.83 15.86
N ARG A 62 17.32 1.72 16.59
CA ARG A 62 17.77 2.22 17.90
C ARG A 62 17.87 1.12 18.97
N SER A 63 17.03 0.10 18.87
CA SER A 63 17.01 -1.01 19.84
C SER A 63 16.43 -2.28 19.22
N PRO A 64 16.70 -3.47 19.80
CA PRO A 64 16.06 -4.71 19.37
C PRO A 64 14.53 -4.64 19.40
N MET A 65 13.96 -3.92 20.37
CA MET A 65 12.51 -3.70 20.46
C MET A 65 11.99 -2.82 19.32
N ALA A 66 12.70 -1.74 18.96
CA ALA A 66 12.33 -0.87 17.84
C ALA A 66 12.39 -1.62 16.50
N PHE A 67 13.40 -2.46 16.32
CA PHE A 67 13.50 -3.31 15.13
C PHE A 67 12.36 -4.32 15.07
N GLN A 68 12.05 -5.01 16.18
CA GLN A 68 10.91 -5.94 16.25
C GLN A 68 9.58 -5.22 15.95
N ALA A 69 9.37 -4.02 16.49
CA ALA A 69 8.17 -3.23 16.20
C ALA A 69 8.09 -2.87 14.70
N THR A 70 9.20 -2.44 14.11
CA THR A 70 9.28 -2.14 12.67
C THR A 70 8.88 -3.36 11.83
N VAL A 71 9.41 -4.53 12.15
CA VAL A 71 9.08 -5.79 11.44
C VAL A 71 7.61 -6.17 11.64
N LYS A 72 7.07 -6.03 12.86
CA LYS A 72 5.66 -6.32 13.17
C LYS A 72 4.68 -5.51 12.31
N PHE A 73 5.00 -4.25 11.99
CA PHE A 73 4.18 -3.43 11.08
C PHE A 73 4.50 -3.67 9.61
N CYS A 74 5.77 -3.92 9.27
CA CYS A 74 6.24 -4.14 7.91
C CYS A 74 5.60 -5.38 7.27
N ILE A 75 5.52 -6.50 8.00
CA ILE A 75 4.98 -7.76 7.47
C ILE A 75 3.53 -7.60 6.99
N PRO A 76 2.56 -7.14 7.80
CA PRO A 76 1.19 -6.91 7.35
C PRO A 76 1.08 -5.92 6.19
N MET A 77 1.90 -4.85 6.20
CA MET A 77 1.91 -3.84 5.13
C MET A 77 2.39 -4.43 3.79
N CYS A 78 3.42 -5.27 3.81
CA CYS A 78 3.88 -5.98 2.62
C CYS A 78 2.81 -6.93 2.06
N ILE A 79 2.10 -7.67 2.93
CA ILE A 79 0.99 -8.53 2.53
C ILE A 79 -0.14 -7.69 1.89
N SER A 80 -0.47 -6.54 2.48
CA SER A 80 -1.45 -5.60 1.93
C SER A 80 -1.03 -5.08 0.55
N ALA A 81 0.24 -4.68 0.37
CA ALA A 81 0.77 -4.23 -0.92
C ALA A 81 0.69 -5.31 -2.01
N LEU A 82 0.93 -6.58 -1.67
CA LEU A 82 0.72 -7.71 -2.59
C LEU A 82 -0.75 -7.85 -2.99
N GLY A 83 -1.68 -7.69 -2.05
CA GLY A 83 -3.13 -7.68 -2.31
C GLY A 83 -3.56 -6.53 -3.25
N VAL A 84 -3.03 -5.32 -3.04
CA VAL A 84 -3.30 -4.15 -3.90
C VAL A 84 -2.77 -4.37 -5.32
N THR A 85 -1.68 -5.12 -5.49
CA THR A 85 -1.17 -5.49 -6.83
C THR A 85 -2.21 -6.29 -7.63
N LEU A 86 -2.98 -7.15 -6.98
CA LEU A 86 -4.10 -7.86 -7.62
C LEU A 86 -5.24 -6.89 -7.99
N ALA A 87 -5.55 -5.93 -7.13
CA ALA A 87 -6.56 -4.89 -7.42
C ALA A 87 -6.19 -4.04 -8.64
N PHE A 88 -4.91 -3.68 -8.80
CA PHE A 88 -4.42 -2.95 -9.96
C PHE A 88 -4.57 -3.75 -11.27
N LYS A 89 -4.42 -5.09 -11.24
CA LYS A 89 -4.71 -5.93 -12.42
C LYS A 89 -6.18 -5.87 -12.83
N MET A 90 -7.09 -5.70 -11.88
CA MET A 90 -8.52 -5.51 -12.13
C MET A 90 -8.88 -4.06 -12.52
N ARG A 91 -7.87 -3.18 -12.70
CA ARG A 91 -8.00 -1.73 -12.99
C ARG A 91 -8.79 -0.97 -11.91
N PHE A 92 -8.81 -1.52 -10.69
CA PHE A 92 -9.33 -0.82 -9.52
C PHE A 92 -8.19 -0.08 -8.83
N TRP A 93 -8.41 1.22 -8.59
CA TRP A 93 -7.48 2.07 -7.87
C TRP A 93 -7.88 2.11 -6.40
N ASN A 94 -7.16 1.40 -5.54
CA ASN A 94 -7.39 1.36 -4.09
C ASN A 94 -6.29 2.13 -3.35
N ILE A 95 -6.61 3.32 -2.83
CA ILE A 95 -5.69 4.13 -2.01
C ILE A 95 -5.80 3.77 -0.51
N GLY A 96 -6.94 3.23 -0.08
CA GLY A 96 -7.29 3.05 1.34
C GLY A 96 -6.87 1.72 1.96
N GLY A 97 -5.91 0.99 1.38
CA GLY A 97 -5.52 -0.35 1.83
C GLY A 97 -5.02 -0.40 3.28
N GLU A 98 -4.31 0.63 3.73
CA GLU A 98 -3.89 0.76 5.14
C GLU A 98 -5.11 0.84 6.07
N GLY A 99 -6.13 1.63 5.71
CA GLY A 99 -7.35 1.73 6.49
C GLY A 99 -8.13 0.40 6.53
N GLN A 100 -8.15 -0.36 5.44
CA GLN A 100 -8.77 -1.69 5.42
C GLN A 100 -8.07 -2.66 6.38
N LEU A 101 -6.73 -2.61 6.43
CA LEU A 101 -5.94 -3.40 7.36
C LEU A 101 -6.25 -3.02 8.82
N ILE A 102 -6.28 -1.72 9.14
CA ILE A 102 -6.58 -1.22 10.48
C ILE A 102 -8.00 -1.59 10.90
N MET A 103 -8.99 -1.39 10.04
CA MET A 103 -10.39 -1.73 10.35
C MET A 103 -10.60 -3.23 10.52
N GLY A 104 -9.92 -4.05 9.71
CA GLY A 104 -9.91 -5.49 9.91
C GLY A 104 -9.31 -5.87 11.27
N ALA A 105 -8.20 -5.23 11.67
CA ALA A 105 -7.59 -5.46 12.98
C ALA A 105 -8.50 -5.03 14.15
N VAL A 106 -9.22 -3.90 14.02
CA VAL A 106 -10.20 -3.45 15.02
C VAL A 106 -11.32 -4.46 15.20
N PHE A 107 -11.91 -4.94 14.10
CA PHE A 107 -12.99 -5.92 14.14
C PHE A 107 -12.52 -7.27 14.71
N ALA A 108 -11.34 -7.76 14.30
CA ALA A 108 -10.76 -8.98 14.87
C ALA A 108 -10.48 -8.83 16.37
N SER A 109 -9.96 -7.68 16.80
CA SER A 109 -9.65 -7.39 18.21
C SER A 109 -10.90 -7.32 19.08
N PHE A 110 -12.03 -6.84 18.54
CA PHE A 110 -13.31 -6.84 19.25
C PHE A 110 -13.71 -8.26 19.69
N PHE A 111 -13.68 -9.23 18.77
CA PHE A 111 -14.01 -10.62 19.11
C PHE A 111 -12.95 -11.25 20.03
N ALA A 112 -11.67 -10.91 19.87
CA ALA A 112 -10.62 -11.40 20.75
C ALA A 112 -10.83 -10.97 22.21
N LEU A 113 -11.30 -9.74 22.44
CA LEU A 113 -11.48 -9.17 23.79
C LEU A 113 -12.80 -9.60 24.43
N PHE A 114 -13.90 -9.62 23.66
CA PHE A 114 -15.25 -9.82 24.20
C PHE A 114 -15.79 -11.25 24.07
N CYS A 115 -15.16 -12.10 23.25
CA CYS A 115 -15.60 -13.49 23.01
C CYS A 115 -14.56 -14.55 23.41
N SER A 116 -13.68 -14.22 24.37
CA SER A 116 -12.57 -15.08 24.82
C SER A 116 -13.00 -16.41 25.48
N GLY A 117 -14.28 -16.58 25.83
CA GLY A 117 -14.83 -17.82 26.39
C GLY A 117 -15.04 -18.96 25.38
N MET A 118 -14.83 -18.71 24.08
CA MET A 118 -15.00 -19.72 23.03
C MET A 118 -13.80 -20.69 22.91
N PRO A 119 -13.99 -21.88 22.32
CA PRO A 119 -12.87 -22.73 21.91
C PRO A 119 -11.90 -21.95 21.01
N HIS A 120 -10.60 -22.07 21.29
CA HIS A 120 -9.55 -21.26 20.62
C HIS A 120 -9.62 -21.30 19.08
N PHE A 121 -9.89 -22.48 18.51
CA PHE A 121 -10.00 -22.62 17.07
C PHE A 121 -11.21 -21.86 16.48
N LEU A 122 -12.36 -21.91 17.17
CA LEU A 122 -13.56 -21.20 16.76
C LEU A 122 -13.37 -19.68 16.88
N LEU A 123 -12.73 -19.23 17.95
CA LEU A 123 -12.40 -17.81 18.14
C LEU A 123 -11.55 -17.27 16.99
N LEU A 124 -10.49 -17.99 16.59
CA LEU A 124 -9.64 -17.60 15.46
C LEU A 124 -10.42 -17.53 14.14
N ALA A 125 -11.31 -18.49 13.88
CA ALA A 125 -12.14 -18.48 12.69
C ALA A 125 -13.08 -17.26 12.66
N VAL A 126 -13.73 -16.94 13.78
CA VAL A 126 -14.61 -15.78 13.91
C VAL A 126 -13.82 -14.48 13.75
N MET A 127 -12.64 -14.37 14.36
CA MET A 127 -11.76 -13.21 14.20
C MET A 127 -11.35 -12.99 12.74
N PHE A 128 -11.05 -14.06 12.00
CA PHE A 128 -10.70 -13.98 10.58
C PHE A 128 -11.87 -13.46 9.74
N VAL A 129 -13.07 -14.00 9.95
CA VAL A 129 -14.29 -13.57 9.25
C VAL A 129 -14.63 -12.11 9.61
N ALA A 130 -14.59 -11.77 10.89
CA ALA A 130 -14.84 -10.41 11.37
C ALA A 130 -13.84 -9.40 10.76
N GLY A 131 -12.55 -9.75 10.71
CA GLY A 131 -11.53 -8.92 10.09
C GLY A 131 -11.74 -8.73 8.59
N PHE A 132 -12.12 -9.80 7.88
CA PHE A 132 -12.48 -9.73 6.46
C PHE A 132 -13.67 -8.78 6.22
N VAL A 133 -14.71 -8.89 7.05
CA VAL A 133 -15.89 -8.01 6.97
C VAL A 133 -15.52 -6.57 7.31
N GLY A 134 -14.78 -6.32 8.39
CA GLY A 134 -14.38 -4.98 8.81
C GLY A 134 -13.51 -4.27 7.77
N GLY A 135 -12.52 -4.96 7.20
CA GLY A 135 -11.69 -4.43 6.11
C GLY A 135 -12.49 -4.22 4.83
N GLY A 136 -13.39 -5.15 4.51
CA GLY A 136 -14.29 -5.06 3.35
C GLY A 136 -15.22 -3.83 3.44
N LEU A 137 -15.86 -3.61 4.59
CA LEU A 137 -16.72 -2.46 4.85
C LEU A 137 -15.96 -1.13 4.68
N TRP A 138 -14.72 -1.05 5.16
CA TRP A 138 -13.89 0.13 4.96
C TRP A 138 -13.57 0.36 3.49
N GLY A 139 -13.37 -0.71 2.73
CA GLY A 139 -13.20 -0.66 1.27
C GLY A 139 -14.43 -0.21 0.51
N LEU A 140 -15.63 -0.33 1.08
CA LEU A 140 -16.87 0.14 0.45
C LEU A 140 -16.96 1.66 0.42
N ILE A 141 -16.34 2.39 1.35
CA ILE A 141 -16.38 3.86 1.39
C ILE A 141 -15.84 4.46 0.08
N PRO A 142 -14.58 4.17 -0.35
CA PRO A 142 -14.08 4.65 -1.64
C PRO A 142 -14.79 4.01 -2.84
N ALA A 143 -15.39 2.83 -2.69
CA ALA A 143 -16.16 2.20 -3.75
C ALA A 143 -17.54 2.86 -3.97
N ALA A 144 -18.13 3.43 -2.92
CA ALA A 144 -19.39 4.15 -2.98
C ALA A 144 -19.22 5.57 -3.52
N CYS A 145 -18.09 6.21 -3.26
CA CYS A 145 -17.74 7.54 -3.80
C CYS A 145 -17.25 7.52 -5.26
N ARG A 146 -17.67 6.53 -6.06
CA ARG A 146 -17.19 6.30 -7.42
C ARG A 146 -18.05 6.99 -8.47
#